data_AF-A0A1L7NMA9-F1
#
_entry.id   AF-A0A1L7NMA9-F1
#
_cell.length_a   1.000
_cell.length_b   1.000
_cell.length_c   1.000
_cell.angle_alpha   90.00
_cell.angle_beta   90.00
_cell.angle_gamma   90.00
#
_symmetry.space_group_name_H-M   'P 1'
#
loop_
_entity.id
_entity.type
_entity.pdbx_description
1 polymer ?
#
loop_
_entity_poly.entity_id
_entity_poly.type
_entity_poly.pdbx_seq_one_letter_code
_entity_poly.pdbx_strand_id
1 'polypeptide(L)'
;MSAIYDLALNVAAHNHVAIEDSEKDSLDLFRRLKAMAEEDSETQIISLGDEPIPSEYDYMTVGELVAMIEGEARQLVAFAQTVLGAAHQGLQAAVEKSGVEPDEARWDFNLLAEDHLRAVAVH
;
A
#
# COMPACT_ATOMS: atom_id res chain seq x y z
N MET A 1 8.60 9.51 -1.11
CA MET A 1 7.52 8.51 -1.22
C MET A 1 6.89 8.38 0.16
N SER A 2 5.57 8.19 0.26
CA SER A 2 4.88 8.02 1.55
C SER A 2 5.12 6.60 2.04
N ALA A 3 5.61 6.43 3.27
CA ALA A 3 5.87 5.11 3.85
C ALA A 3 4.57 4.32 4.09
N ILE A 4 3.47 5.02 4.34
CA ILE A 4 2.13 4.42 4.40
C ILE A 4 1.75 3.87 3.02
N TYR A 5 2.00 4.63 1.95
CA TYR A 5 1.74 4.16 0.59
C TYR A 5 2.65 2.99 0.20
N ASP A 6 3.94 3.03 0.58
CA ASP A 6 4.88 1.95 0.29
C ASP A 6 4.46 0.64 0.97
N LEU A 7 4.03 0.70 2.24
CA LEU A 7 3.46 -0.47 2.93
C LEU A 7 2.17 -0.94 2.25
N ALA A 8 1.26 -0.03 1.90
CA ALA A 8 0.02 -0.38 1.21
C ALA A 8 0.28 -1.06 -0.14
N LEU A 9 1.28 -0.60 -0.88
CA LEU A 9 1.69 -1.18 -2.15
C LEU A 9 2.30 -2.57 -1.97
N ASN A 10 3.13 -2.78 -0.94
CA ASN A 10 3.69 -4.09 -0.62
C ASN A 10 2.57 -5.11 -0.31
N VAL A 11 1.62 -4.72 0.54
CA VAL A 11 0.47 -5.57 0.89
C VAL A 11 -0.38 -5.88 -0.34
N ALA A 12 -0.73 -4.86 -1.13
CA ALA A 12 -1.53 -5.06 -2.34
C ALA A 12 -0.80 -5.92 -3.39
N ALA A 13 0.51 -5.72 -3.58
CA ALA A 13 1.30 -6.56 -4.47
C ALA A 13 1.31 -8.01 -3.97
N HIS A 14 1.59 -8.25 -2.69
CA HIS A 14 1.62 -9.60 -2.14
C HIS A 14 0.27 -10.34 -2.23
N ASN A 15 -0.85 -9.62 -2.13
CA ASN A 15 -2.19 -10.21 -2.30
C ASN A 15 -2.48 -10.66 -3.74
N HIS A 16 -1.87 -10.01 -4.74
CA HIS A 16 -2.18 -10.24 -6.16
C HIS A 16 -1.07 -10.92 -6.95
N VAL A 17 0.17 -10.88 -6.49
CA VAL A 17 1.32 -11.46 -7.19
C VAL A 17 2.23 -12.18 -6.21
N ALA A 18 2.67 -13.39 -6.60
CA ALA A 18 3.60 -14.22 -5.84
C ALA A 18 3.14 -14.45 -4.39
N ILE A 19 1.87 -14.83 -4.20
CA ILE A 19 1.22 -14.97 -2.87
C ILE A 19 1.96 -15.98 -1.97
N GLU A 20 2.56 -17.02 -2.55
CA GLU A 20 3.29 -18.05 -1.79
C GLU A 20 4.77 -17.70 -1.54
N ASP A 21 5.28 -16.62 -2.14
CA ASP A 21 6.66 -16.17 -2.02
C ASP A 21 6.81 -15.04 -0.99
N SER A 22 8.01 -14.45 -0.88
CA SER A 22 8.24 -13.36 0.08
C SER A 22 7.59 -12.05 -0.39
N GLU A 23 7.25 -11.17 0.56
CA GLU A 23 6.73 -9.82 0.27
C GLU A 23 7.63 -9.03 -0.71
N LYS A 24 8.96 -9.26 -0.61
CA LYS A 24 9.94 -8.64 -1.50
C LYS A 24 9.80 -9.15 -2.93
N ASP A 25 9.61 -10.46 -3.11
CA ASP A 25 9.47 -11.08 -4.43
C ASP A 25 8.18 -10.58 -5.10
N SER A 26 7.08 -10.46 -4.34
CA SER A 26 5.83 -9.87 -4.81
C SER A 26 6.03 -8.42 -5.30
N LEU A 27 6.73 -7.60 -4.52
CA LEU A 27 6.97 -6.21 -4.88
C LEU A 27 7.89 -6.06 -6.09
N ASP A 28 8.93 -6.89 -6.19
CA ASP A 28 9.85 -6.89 -7.33
C ASP A 28 9.13 -7.36 -8.61
N LEU A 29 8.25 -8.36 -8.52
CA LEU A 29 7.37 -8.75 -9.63
C LEU A 29 6.41 -7.61 -10.01
N PHE A 30 5.74 -6.98 -9.06
CA PHE A 30 4.89 -5.81 -9.34
C PHE A 30 5.66 -4.70 -10.09
N ARG A 31 6.89 -4.39 -9.67
CA ARG A 31 7.73 -3.37 -10.35
C ARG A 31 8.07 -3.78 -11.78
N ARG A 32 8.35 -5.05 -12.04
CA ARG A 32 8.55 -5.57 -13.40
C ARG A 32 7.28 -5.43 -14.23
N LEU A 33 6.12 -5.83 -13.71
CA LEU A 33 4.84 -5.68 -14.39
C LEU A 33 4.52 -4.21 -14.68
N LYS A 34 4.82 -3.31 -13.75
CA LYS A 34 4.64 -1.87 -13.95
C LYS A 34 5.51 -1.33 -15.08
N ALA A 35 6.79 -1.70 -15.11
CA ALA A 35 7.68 -1.32 -16.21
C ALA A 35 7.17 -1.88 -17.56
N MET A 36 6.69 -3.12 -17.58
CA MET A 36 6.07 -3.72 -18.76
C MET A 36 4.80 -2.99 -19.19
N ALA A 37 3.95 -2.57 -18.24
CA ALA A 37 2.73 -1.80 -18.54
C ALA A 37 3.04 -0.44 -19.19
N GLU A 38 4.17 0.18 -18.81
CA GLU A 38 4.64 1.43 -19.41
C GLU A 38 5.11 1.26 -20.87
N GLU A 39 5.59 0.06 -21.22
CA GLU A 39 6.02 -0.30 -22.58
C GLU A 39 4.87 -0.82 -23.45
N ASP A 40 4.08 -1.75 -22.93
CA ASP A 40 2.91 -2.36 -23.58
C ASP A 40 1.89 -2.86 -22.53
N SER A 41 0.91 -2.01 -22.23
CA SER A 41 -0.14 -2.29 -21.25
C SER A 41 -1.10 -3.41 -21.66
N GLU A 42 -1.19 -3.74 -22.95
CA GLU A 42 -2.18 -4.68 -23.51
C GLU A 42 -1.70 -6.14 -23.52
N THR A 43 -0.44 -6.39 -23.15
CA THR A 43 0.08 -7.74 -23.00
C THR A 43 -0.78 -8.53 -22.01
N GLN A 44 -1.26 -9.71 -22.39
CA GLN A 44 -2.03 -10.57 -21.49
C GLN A 44 -1.12 -11.30 -20.50
N ILE A 45 -1.57 -11.45 -19.25
CA ILE A 45 -0.82 -12.15 -18.20
C ILE A 45 -0.43 -13.58 -18.61
N ILE A 46 -1.34 -14.32 -19.26
CA ILE A 46 -1.04 -15.68 -19.75
C ILE A 46 0.15 -15.74 -20.73
N SER A 47 0.47 -14.62 -21.40
CA SER A 47 1.60 -14.53 -22.32
C SER A 47 2.94 -14.42 -21.60
N LEU A 48 2.93 -14.12 -20.30
CA LEU A 48 4.12 -14.03 -19.46
C LEU A 48 4.66 -15.41 -19.04
N GLY A 49 3.89 -16.48 -19.27
CA GLY A 49 4.31 -17.85 -18.97
C GLY A 49 4.32 -18.14 -17.47
N ASP A 50 5.40 -18.74 -16.98
CA ASP A 50 5.54 -19.27 -15.61
C ASP A 50 5.83 -18.18 -14.56
N GLU A 51 5.38 -16.93 -14.75
CA GLU A 51 5.44 -15.94 -13.68
C GLU A 51 4.53 -16.39 -12.52
N PRO A 52 4.90 -16.15 -11.24
CA PRO A 52 4.14 -16.58 -10.07
C PRO A 52 2.91 -15.68 -9.84
N ILE A 53 2.11 -15.49 -10.89
CA ILE A 53 0.88 -14.73 -10.88
C ILE A 53 -0.28 -15.75 -10.79
N PRO A 54 -1.23 -15.57 -9.87
CA PRO A 54 -2.40 -16.44 -9.79
C PRO A 54 -3.14 -16.56 -11.13
N SER A 55 -3.50 -17.80 -11.50
CA SER A 55 -4.13 -18.10 -12.79
C SER A 55 -5.49 -17.44 -13.00
N GLU A 56 -6.10 -16.91 -11.93
CA GLU A 56 -7.33 -16.11 -12.04
C GLU A 56 -7.14 -14.81 -12.84
N TYR A 57 -5.89 -14.35 -13.00
CA TYR A 57 -5.54 -13.14 -13.76
C TYR A 57 -5.10 -13.42 -15.20
N ASP A 58 -5.06 -14.67 -15.67
CA ASP A 58 -4.51 -15.07 -16.98
C ASP A 58 -5.03 -14.23 -18.16
N TYR A 59 -6.31 -13.86 -18.13
CA TYR A 59 -6.97 -13.13 -19.22
C TYR A 59 -6.95 -11.60 -19.04
N MET A 60 -6.46 -11.10 -17.91
CA MET A 60 -6.24 -9.67 -17.72
C MET A 60 -5.03 -9.21 -18.52
N THR A 61 -5.02 -7.94 -18.86
CA THR A 61 -3.79 -7.30 -19.34
C THR A 61 -2.86 -6.95 -18.19
N VAL A 62 -1.57 -6.80 -18.48
CA VAL A 62 -0.57 -6.31 -17.52
C VAL A 62 -1.00 -4.94 -16.97
N GLY A 63 -1.54 -4.06 -17.83
CA GLY A 63 -2.05 -2.76 -17.42
C GLY A 63 -3.22 -2.86 -16.44
N GLU A 64 -4.16 -3.77 -16.67
CA GLU A 64 -5.30 -4.00 -15.76
C GLU A 64 -4.85 -4.51 -14.40
N LEU A 65 -3.92 -5.47 -14.36
CA LEU A 65 -3.41 -6.03 -13.10
C LEU A 65 -2.63 -4.98 -12.30
N VAL A 66 -1.78 -4.19 -12.95
CA VAL A 66 -1.06 -3.08 -12.30
C VAL A 66 -2.04 -2.04 -11.76
N ALA A 67 -3.06 -1.66 -12.54
CA ALA A 67 -4.07 -0.70 -12.11
C ALA A 67 -4.90 -1.20 -10.93
N MET A 68 -5.19 -2.50 -10.87
CA MET A 68 -5.87 -3.15 -9.75
C MET A 68 -5.04 -3.06 -8.47
N ILE A 69 -3.76 -3.46 -8.52
CA ILE A 69 -2.84 -3.42 -7.38
C ILE A 69 -2.68 -1.99 -6.85
N GLU A 70 -2.42 -1.02 -7.75
CA GLU A 70 -2.32 0.38 -7.33
C GLU A 70 -3.66 0.95 -6.82
N GLY A 71 -4.78 0.46 -7.35
CA GLY A 71 -6.12 0.78 -6.91
C GLY A 71 -6.36 0.34 -5.46
N GLU A 72 -6.03 -0.91 -5.13
CA GLU A 72 -6.11 -1.44 -3.78
C GLU A 72 -5.17 -0.70 -2.83
N ALA A 73 -3.92 -0.46 -3.23
CA ALA A 73 -2.98 0.32 -2.42
C ALA A 73 -3.54 1.72 -2.06
N ARG A 74 -4.16 2.42 -3.02
CA ARG A 74 -4.83 3.71 -2.76
C ARG A 74 -6.00 3.59 -1.79
N GLN A 75 -6.79 2.52 -1.88
CA GLN A 75 -7.89 2.26 -0.96
C GLN A 75 -7.39 1.98 0.46
N LEU A 76 -6.31 1.20 0.60
CA LEU A 76 -5.66 0.94 1.89
C LEU A 76 -5.13 2.23 2.52
N VAL A 77 -4.51 3.13 1.74
CA VAL A 77 -4.08 4.45 2.24
C VAL A 77 -5.27 5.29 2.70
N ALA A 78 -6.36 5.35 1.91
CA ALA A 78 -7.55 6.10 2.28
C ALA A 78 -8.18 5.56 3.57
N PHE A 79 -8.21 4.22 3.73
CA PHE A 79 -8.64 3.56 4.96
C PHE A 79 -7.74 3.94 6.15
N ALA A 80 -6.42 3.82 6.01
CA ALA A 80 -5.47 4.18 7.06
C ALA A 80 -5.63 5.65 7.50
N GLN A 81 -5.76 6.57 6.55
CA GLN A 81 -6.00 7.99 6.84
C GLN A 81 -7.32 8.23 7.57
N THR A 82 -8.38 7.48 7.23
CA THR A 82 -9.66 7.55 7.94
C THR A 82 -9.52 7.10 9.39
N VAL A 83 -8.80 6.01 9.64
CA VAL A 83 -8.56 5.49 11.00
C VAL A 83 -7.70 6.45 11.81
N LEU A 84 -6.61 6.97 11.24
CA LEU A 84 -5.74 7.95 11.91
C LEU A 84 -6.49 9.24 12.24
N GLY A 85 -7.36 9.71 11.33
CA GLY A 85 -8.23 10.86 11.58
C GLY A 85 -9.21 10.63 12.73
N ALA A 86 -9.86 9.46 12.77
CA ALA A 86 -10.76 9.11 13.87
C ALA A 86 -10.02 8.99 15.22
N ALA A 87 -8.81 8.41 15.22
CA ALA A 87 -7.97 8.32 16.40
C ALA A 87 -7.54 9.70 16.92
N HIS A 88 -7.19 10.61 16.02
CA HIS A 88 -6.85 11.99 16.35
C HIS A 88 -8.06 12.73 16.97
N GLN A 89 -9.24 12.62 16.37
CA GLN A 89 -10.48 13.21 16.90
C GLN A 89 -10.84 12.65 18.29
N GLY A 90 -10.69 11.33 18.48
CA GLY A 90 -10.91 10.69 19.77
C GLY A 90 -9.96 11.19 20.86
N LEU A 91 -8.69 11.41 20.50
CA LEU A 91 -7.70 11.99 21.42
C LEU A 91 -8.05 13.44 21.78
N GLN A 92 -8.38 14.28 20.80
CA GLN A 92 -8.77 15.68 21.04
C GLN A 92 -9.96 15.77 22.01
N ALA A 93 -11.01 14.98 21.79
CA ALA A 93 -12.18 14.96 22.68
C ALA A 93 -11.83 14.50 24.11
N ALA A 94 -10.90 13.57 24.28
CA ALA A 94 -10.44 13.12 25.60
C ALA A 94 -9.63 14.20 26.33
N VAL A 95 -8.78 14.92 25.58
CA VAL A 95 -7.95 16.01 26.09
C VAL A 95 -8.80 17.18 26.56
N GLU A 96 -9.74 17.64 25.72
CA GLU A 96 -10.69 18.70 26.06
C GLU A 96 -11.46 18.38 27.35
N LYS A 97 -11.93 17.13 27.49
CA LYS A 97 -12.64 16.67 28.70
C LYS A 97 -11.75 16.65 29.94
N SER A 98 -10.46 16.39 29.79
CA SER A 98 -9.49 16.28 30.89
C SER A 98 -8.90 17.62 31.35
N GLY A 99 -9.06 18.69 30.56
CA GLY A 99 -8.44 19.99 30.83
C GLY A 99 -6.92 20.01 30.63
N VAL A 100 -6.37 18.99 29.96
CA VAL A 100 -4.96 18.94 29.54
C VAL A 100 -4.78 19.88 28.36
N GLU A 101 -3.66 20.60 28.33
CA GLU A 101 -3.33 21.49 27.22
C GLU A 101 -3.00 20.67 25.96
N PRO A 102 -3.65 20.92 24.81
CA PRO A 102 -3.35 20.21 23.57
C PRO A 102 -1.92 20.48 23.09
N ASP A 103 -1.18 19.44 22.73
CA ASP A 103 0.10 19.56 22.04
C ASP A 103 -0.06 19.12 20.58
N GLU A 104 -0.65 20.00 19.77
CA GLU A 104 -1.04 19.71 18.38
C GLU A 104 0.15 19.26 17.52
N ALA A 105 1.34 19.79 17.77
CA ALA A 105 2.55 19.45 17.01
C ALA A 105 3.04 18.03 17.28
N ARG A 106 2.74 17.45 18.45
CA ARG A 106 3.08 16.06 18.79
C ARG A 106 2.00 15.07 18.38
N TRP A 107 0.82 15.52 17.97
CA TRP A 107 -0.35 14.68 17.69
C TRP A 107 -0.70 14.56 16.21
N ASP A 108 0.21 14.95 15.32
CA ASP A 108 0.08 14.59 13.91
C ASP A 108 0.31 13.08 13.74
N PHE A 109 -0.78 12.33 13.84
CA PHE A 109 -0.77 10.87 13.77
C PHE A 109 -0.36 10.35 12.39
N ASN A 110 -0.56 11.13 11.33
CA ASN A 110 -0.05 10.77 10.00
C ASN A 110 1.48 10.87 9.99
N LEU A 111 2.04 11.96 10.51
CA LEU A 111 3.49 12.13 10.61
C LEU A 111 4.12 11.04 11.51
N LEU A 112 3.51 10.75 12.66
CA LEU A 112 3.97 9.70 13.56
C LEU A 112 3.95 8.31 12.91
N ALA A 113 2.89 7.99 12.17
CA ALA A 113 2.81 6.72 11.44
C ALA A 113 3.86 6.63 10.34
N GLU A 114 4.04 7.70 9.56
CA GLU A 114 5.08 7.81 8.53
C GLU A 114 6.48 7.59 9.10
N ASP A 115 6.83 8.28 10.20
CA ASP A 115 8.15 8.18 10.81
C ASP A 115 8.41 6.81 11.42
N HIS A 116 7.39 6.21 12.07
CA HIS A 116 7.48 4.86 12.60
C HIS A 116 7.74 3.84 11.49
N LEU A 117 6.96 3.88 10.41
CA LEU A 117 7.11 2.95 9.28
C LEU A 117 8.48 3.09 8.61
N ARG A 118 8.99 4.30 8.43
CA ARG A 118 10.35 4.51 7.92
C ARG A 118 11.41 3.93 8.83
N ALA A 119 11.26 4.07 10.15
CA ALA A 119 12.22 3.51 11.09
C ALA A 119 12.25 1.98 11.05
N VAL A 120 11.09 1.34 10.90
CA VAL A 120 10.98 -0.13 10.81
C VAL A 120 11.51 -0.66 9.47
N ALA A 121 11.32 0.07 8.36
CA ALA A 121 11.78 -0.35 7.04
C ALA A 121 13.32 -0.33 6.85
N VAL A 122 14.08 0.28 7.76
CA VAL A 122 15.55 0.35 7.73
C VAL A 122 16.21 -0.84 8.46
N HIS A 123 15.42 -1.69 9.10
CA HIS A 123 15.85 -2.88 9.84
C HIS A 123 15.44 -4.17 9.13
#